data_AF-C6TLL2-F1
#
_entry.id   AF-C6TLL2-F1
#
_cell.length_a   1.000
_cell.length_b   1.000
_cell.length_c   1.000
_cell.angle_alpha   90.00
_cell.angle_beta   90.00
_cell.angle_gamma   90.00
#
_symmetry.space_group_name_H-M   'P 1'
#
loop_
_entity.id
_entity.type
_entity.pdbx_description
1 polymer ?
#
loop_
_entity_poly.entity_id
_entity_poly.type
_entity_poly.pdbx_seq_one_letter_code
_entity_poly.pdbx_strand_id
1 'polypeptide(L)'
;MGIITRSSAGRKPSEIMRFFVTTFISIVLGFFIGVSVPSNPRGAERLPPGIVEAESDYYLRRLWGKPSEDLTSRPNYLVTFTVGYDQKNNIDAAVKKFSGNFTILLFHYDGRTTEWDEFEWSKQAIHVSVHKQTKWWYAKRFLHPDIVAPYDYIFIWDEDLGVEHFNAEEYIKLVRKHGLEISQPGLEPNRGLTWQMTKRRGDQEVHKVTEEKPGWCSDPHLPPCAAFVEIMAPVFSRDAWRCVWHMIQNGLVHGWGLDFALRKCVEPAHEKIGVVDSQWIVHQGIPSLGNQGESQTGKAPWQGVRERCRKEWIMFQSRLANAEYAYHNSIGIDTSNSTAH
;
A
#
# COMPACT_ATOMS: atom_id res chain seq x y z
N MET A 1 61.62 -5.52 -60.89
CA MET A 1 61.28 -6.74 -60.13
C MET A 1 59.89 -6.55 -59.54
N GLY A 2 58.98 -7.49 -59.83
CA GLY A 2 57.52 -7.29 -59.80
C GLY A 2 56.86 -7.28 -58.42
N ILE A 3 55.73 -6.57 -58.34
CA ILE A 3 54.81 -6.46 -57.21
C ILE A 3 53.88 -7.68 -57.22
N ILE A 4 53.86 -8.44 -56.13
CA ILE A 4 52.95 -9.58 -55.93
C ILE A 4 51.66 -9.07 -55.29
N THR A 5 50.59 -8.96 -56.07
CA THR A 5 49.21 -8.81 -55.57
C THR A 5 48.63 -10.19 -55.24
N ARG A 6 48.41 -10.49 -53.96
CA ARG A 6 47.64 -11.66 -53.51
C ARG A 6 46.15 -11.37 -53.58
N SER A 7 45.45 -12.04 -54.51
CA SER A 7 43.98 -12.06 -54.59
C SER A 7 43.39 -12.90 -53.45
N SER A 8 42.64 -12.26 -52.55
CA SER A 8 41.80 -12.91 -51.54
C SER A 8 40.48 -13.34 -52.18
N ALA A 9 40.37 -14.61 -52.54
CA ALA A 9 39.11 -15.19 -52.99
C ALA A 9 38.23 -15.52 -51.77
N GLY A 10 37.37 -14.58 -51.37
CA GLY A 10 36.32 -14.84 -50.39
C GLY A 10 35.29 -15.84 -50.95
N ARG A 11 35.20 -17.04 -50.38
CA ARG A 11 34.15 -18.02 -50.70
C ARG A 11 32.79 -17.43 -50.32
N LYS A 12 31.93 -17.19 -51.33
CA LYS A 12 30.52 -16.83 -51.11
C LYS A 12 29.78 -18.05 -50.54
N PRO A 13 29.00 -17.92 -49.44
CA PRO A 13 28.18 -19.02 -48.92
C PRO A 13 27.15 -19.46 -49.97
N SER A 14 26.87 -20.76 -50.05
CA SER A 14 25.78 -21.29 -50.89
C SER A 14 24.42 -20.75 -50.41
N GLU A 15 23.47 -20.57 -51.32
CA GLU A 15 22.12 -20.07 -50.98
C GLU A 15 21.43 -20.93 -49.91
N ILE A 16 21.67 -22.24 -49.93
CA ILE A 16 21.20 -23.19 -48.92
C ILE A 16 21.74 -22.84 -47.53
N MET A 17 23.03 -22.50 -47.42
CA MET A 17 23.64 -22.09 -46.15
C MET A 17 23.09 -20.76 -45.65
N ARG A 18 22.81 -19.81 -46.55
CA ARG A 18 22.15 -18.55 -46.19
C ARG A 18 20.75 -18.78 -45.65
N PHE A 19 19.98 -19.66 -46.29
CA PHE A 19 18.62 -20.01 -45.86
C PHE A 19 18.59 -20.66 -44.47
N PHE A 20 19.52 -21.57 -44.18
CA PHE A 20 19.63 -22.18 -42.84
C PHE A 20 20.03 -21.16 -41.78
N VAL A 21 21.00 -20.29 -42.09
CA VAL A 21 21.43 -19.24 -41.15
C VAL A 21 20.31 -18.23 -40.89
N THR A 22 19.58 -17.79 -41.91
CA THR A 22 18.45 -16.86 -41.73
C THR A 22 17.29 -17.49 -40.98
N THR A 23 16.97 -18.76 -41.25
CA THR A 23 15.89 -19.47 -40.55
C THR A 23 16.26 -19.73 -39.10
N PHE A 24 17.49 -20.16 -38.82
CA PHE A 24 17.97 -20.39 -37.46
C PHE A 24 18.04 -19.08 -36.66
N ILE A 25 18.57 -18.01 -37.27
CA ILE A 25 18.59 -16.68 -36.65
C ILE A 25 17.17 -16.16 -36.41
N SER A 26 16.20 -16.41 -37.29
CA SER A 26 14.81 -15.97 -37.11
C SER A 26 14.08 -16.77 -36.02
N ILE A 27 14.35 -18.07 -35.89
CA ILE A 27 13.78 -18.90 -34.80
C ILE A 27 14.40 -18.51 -33.46
N VAL A 28 15.71 -18.30 -33.43
CA VAL A 28 16.45 -17.88 -32.24
C VAL A 28 16.06 -16.46 -31.83
N LEU A 29 15.95 -15.52 -32.78
CA LEU A 29 15.39 -14.19 -32.54
C LEU A 29 13.91 -14.27 -32.14
N GLY A 30 13.10 -15.17 -32.69
CA GLY A 30 11.73 -15.39 -32.23
C GLY A 30 11.66 -15.93 -30.79
N PHE A 31 12.68 -16.66 -30.35
CA PHE A 31 12.82 -17.12 -28.96
C PHE A 31 13.34 -16.03 -28.01
N PHE A 32 14.17 -15.10 -28.51
CA PHE A 32 14.70 -13.97 -27.74
C PHE A 32 13.82 -12.71 -27.79
N ILE A 33 12.97 -12.55 -28.81
CA ILE A 33 11.91 -11.55 -28.90
C ILE A 33 10.68 -12.14 -28.20
N GLY A 34 10.80 -12.25 -26.88
CA GLY A 34 9.72 -12.19 -25.91
C GLY A 34 8.36 -12.78 -26.28
N VAL A 35 8.28 -14.07 -26.62
CA VAL A 35 7.09 -14.81 -26.21
C VAL A 35 7.20 -14.97 -24.70
N SER A 36 6.75 -13.96 -23.95
CA SER A 36 6.41 -14.13 -22.55
C SER A 36 5.28 -15.14 -22.54
N VAL A 37 5.61 -16.43 -22.45
CA VAL A 37 4.63 -17.45 -22.07
C VAL A 37 4.24 -17.03 -20.66
N PRO A 38 2.98 -16.63 -20.40
CA PRO A 38 2.55 -16.38 -19.04
C PRO A 38 2.74 -17.69 -18.30
N SER A 39 3.77 -17.78 -17.46
CA SER A 39 3.89 -18.89 -16.54
C SER A 39 2.78 -18.68 -15.53
N ASN A 40 1.90 -19.67 -15.41
CA ASN A 40 0.85 -19.66 -14.39
C ASN A 40 1.44 -19.30 -13.02
N PRO A 41 0.67 -18.67 -12.11
CA PRO A 41 1.09 -18.42 -10.75
C PRO A 41 1.64 -19.68 -10.09
N ARG A 42 2.57 -19.50 -9.16
CA ARG A 42 3.18 -20.62 -8.42
C ARG A 42 2.10 -21.50 -7.79
N GLY A 43 2.13 -22.80 -8.06
CA GLY A 43 1.13 -23.77 -7.63
C GLY A 43 0.00 -24.03 -8.64
N ALA A 44 -0.13 -23.22 -9.69
CA ALA A 44 -1.12 -23.39 -10.76
C ALA A 44 -0.50 -23.95 -12.06
N GLU A 45 0.73 -24.48 -12.03
CA GLU A 45 1.49 -24.90 -13.22
C GLU A 45 0.81 -26.05 -13.99
N ARG A 46 -0.09 -26.80 -13.35
CA ARG A 46 -0.85 -27.89 -13.97
C ARG A 46 -2.09 -27.43 -14.75
N LEU A 47 -2.49 -26.17 -14.62
CA LEU A 47 -3.67 -25.63 -15.30
C LEU A 47 -3.32 -25.15 -16.72
N PRO A 48 -4.22 -25.29 -17.70
CA PRO A 48 -4.08 -24.58 -18.98
C PRO A 48 -4.07 -23.06 -18.75
N PRO A 49 -3.16 -22.27 -19.34
CA PRO A 49 -3.06 -20.83 -19.05
C PRO A 49 -4.37 -20.05 -19.27
N GLY A 50 -5.19 -20.46 -20.25
CA GLY A 50 -6.45 -19.78 -20.58
C GLY A 50 -7.58 -19.92 -19.55
N ILE A 51 -7.43 -20.73 -18.50
CA ILE A 51 -8.41 -20.83 -17.39
C ILE A 51 -7.89 -20.22 -16.08
N VAL A 52 -6.66 -19.68 -16.08
CA VAL A 52 -6.02 -19.19 -14.87
C VAL A 52 -6.44 -17.74 -14.61
N GLU A 53 -7.15 -17.54 -13.51
CA GLU A 53 -7.40 -16.23 -12.91
C GLU A 53 -6.36 -16.00 -11.81
N ALA A 54 -5.34 -15.19 -12.08
CA ALA A 54 -4.23 -14.96 -11.16
C ALA A 54 -4.56 -13.98 -10.03
N GLU A 55 -5.60 -13.18 -10.22
CA GLU A 55 -6.05 -12.12 -9.32
C GLU A 55 -7.52 -12.33 -8.97
N SER A 56 -7.98 -11.65 -7.92
CA SER A 56 -9.35 -11.62 -7.45
C SER A 56 -9.79 -10.17 -7.26
N ASP A 57 -11.04 -9.97 -6.85
CA ASP A 57 -11.62 -8.66 -6.58
C ASP A 57 -12.60 -8.70 -5.40
N TYR A 58 -13.12 -7.54 -5.02
CA TYR A 58 -14.24 -7.40 -4.06
C TYR A 58 -15.56 -7.04 -4.74
N TYR A 59 -15.68 -7.24 -6.05
CA TYR A 59 -16.90 -6.91 -6.76
C TYR A 59 -17.99 -7.92 -6.42
N LEU A 60 -19.12 -7.42 -5.92
CA LEU A 60 -20.25 -8.24 -5.55
C LEU A 60 -20.91 -8.84 -6.80
N ARG A 61 -21.19 -10.14 -6.74
CA ARG A 61 -21.84 -10.91 -7.82
C ARG A 61 -23.18 -11.43 -7.32
N ARG A 62 -24.18 -11.51 -8.20
CA ARG A 62 -25.53 -11.96 -7.82
C ARG A 62 -25.56 -13.48 -7.71
N LEU A 63 -26.47 -14.01 -6.89
CA LEU A 63 -26.64 -15.46 -6.73
C LEU A 63 -27.35 -16.14 -7.93
N TRP A 64 -27.88 -15.37 -8.88
CA TRP A 64 -28.66 -15.85 -10.02
C TRP A 64 -28.42 -14.99 -11.27
N GLY A 65 -28.82 -15.50 -12.43
CA GLY A 65 -28.72 -14.78 -13.72
C GLY A 65 -27.42 -15.07 -14.47
N LYS A 66 -27.06 -14.18 -15.40
CA LYS A 66 -25.83 -14.30 -16.19
C LYS A 66 -24.70 -13.51 -15.50
N PRO A 67 -23.51 -14.11 -15.29
CA PRO A 67 -22.37 -13.42 -14.68
C PRO A 67 -21.96 -12.12 -15.41
N SER A 68 -22.14 -12.07 -16.73
CA SER A 68 -21.85 -10.88 -17.54
C SER A 68 -22.72 -9.66 -17.22
N GLU A 69 -23.84 -9.86 -16.51
CA GLU A 69 -24.79 -8.82 -16.15
C GLU A 69 -24.63 -8.34 -14.70
N ASP A 70 -23.72 -8.95 -13.92
CA ASP A 70 -23.57 -8.66 -12.48
C ASP A 70 -22.87 -7.32 -12.22
N LEU A 71 -21.93 -6.94 -13.10
CA LEU A 71 -21.12 -5.74 -12.94
C LEU A 71 -21.59 -4.65 -13.92
N THR A 72 -22.48 -3.76 -13.46
CA THR A 72 -22.90 -2.58 -14.22
C THR A 72 -21.88 -1.44 -14.15
N SER A 73 -21.05 -1.43 -13.11
CA SER A 73 -19.92 -0.52 -12.92
C SER A 73 -18.81 -1.25 -12.16
N ARG A 74 -17.57 -0.78 -12.31
CA ARG A 74 -16.40 -1.31 -11.60
C ARG A 74 -15.75 -0.19 -10.81
N PRO A 75 -15.86 -0.20 -9.47
CA PRO A 75 -15.12 0.72 -8.62
C PRO A 75 -13.62 0.62 -8.88
N ASN A 76 -12.96 1.78 -8.96
CA ASN A 76 -11.52 1.89 -9.22
C ASN A 76 -10.71 2.14 -7.94
N TYR A 77 -11.39 2.43 -6.82
CA TYR A 77 -10.74 2.77 -5.56
C TYR A 77 -11.32 1.91 -4.42
N LEU A 78 -10.51 1.69 -3.39
CA LEU A 78 -10.91 0.97 -2.19
C LEU A 78 -10.72 1.87 -0.98
N VAL A 79 -11.73 1.91 -0.10
CA VAL A 79 -11.59 2.49 1.23
C VAL A 79 -11.90 1.48 2.30
N THR A 80 -11.02 1.41 3.30
CA THR A 80 -11.19 0.56 4.47
C THR A 80 -11.19 1.38 5.74
N PHE A 81 -12.08 0.99 6.67
CA PHE A 81 -12.14 1.54 8.01
C PHE A 81 -12.10 0.41 9.03
N THR A 82 -11.34 0.57 10.11
CA THR A 82 -11.40 -0.34 11.26
C THR A 82 -12.30 0.24 12.32
N VAL A 83 -13.46 -0.37 12.53
CA VAL A 83 -14.61 0.27 13.14
C VAL A 83 -15.15 -0.49 14.35
N GLY A 84 -15.66 0.27 15.31
CA GLY A 84 -16.64 -0.16 16.28
C GLY A 84 -17.94 0.64 16.11
N TYR A 85 -19.06 0.02 16.45
CA TYR A 85 -20.39 0.58 16.25
C TYR A 85 -20.60 1.91 16.99
N ASP A 86 -19.92 2.12 18.12
CA ASP A 86 -20.02 3.38 18.87
C ASP A 86 -19.52 4.60 18.05
N GLN A 87 -18.71 4.37 16.99
CA GLN A 87 -18.23 5.40 16.06
C GLN A 87 -19.01 5.48 14.75
N LYS A 88 -20.15 4.78 14.63
CA LYS A 88 -20.94 4.69 13.39
C LYS A 88 -21.26 6.04 12.75
N ASN A 89 -21.55 7.07 13.55
CA ASN A 89 -21.89 8.40 13.02
C ASN A 89 -20.69 9.08 12.36
N ASN A 90 -19.48 8.85 12.88
CA ASN A 90 -18.27 9.39 12.28
C ASN A 90 -17.95 8.65 10.97
N ILE A 91 -18.15 7.34 10.93
CA ILE A 91 -18.00 6.54 9.71
C ILE A 91 -19.05 6.90 8.66
N ASP A 92 -20.31 7.12 9.05
CA ASP A 92 -21.35 7.59 8.13
C ASP A 92 -20.99 8.96 7.51
N ALA A 93 -20.45 9.88 8.31
CA ALA A 93 -19.93 11.15 7.80
C ALA A 93 -18.74 10.96 6.84
N ALA A 94 -17.85 10.02 7.15
CA ALA A 94 -16.70 9.67 6.29
C ALA A 94 -17.14 9.06 4.96
N VAL A 95 -17.99 8.03 4.97
CA VAL A 95 -18.46 7.31 3.78
C VAL A 95 -19.12 8.26 2.77
N LYS A 96 -19.85 9.28 3.24
CA LYS A 96 -20.47 10.31 2.38
C LYS A 96 -19.46 11.15 1.57
N LYS A 97 -18.16 11.09 1.88
CA LYS A 97 -17.09 11.75 1.12
C LYS A 97 -16.52 10.91 -0.02
N PHE A 98 -16.95 9.66 -0.14
CA PHE A 98 -16.52 8.72 -1.16
C PHE A 98 -17.64 8.55 -2.20
N SER A 99 -17.28 8.61 -3.48
CA SER A 99 -18.22 8.45 -4.59
C SER A 99 -18.55 6.96 -4.83
N GLY A 100 -19.44 6.67 -5.78
CA GLY A 100 -19.70 5.31 -6.25
C GLY A 100 -18.50 4.61 -6.90
N ASN A 101 -17.38 5.31 -7.12
CA ASN A 101 -16.14 4.71 -7.61
C ASN A 101 -15.35 3.98 -6.52
N PHE A 102 -15.82 4.01 -5.27
CA PHE A 102 -15.18 3.36 -4.12
C PHE A 102 -15.92 2.09 -3.70
N THR A 103 -15.17 1.00 -3.59
CA THR A 103 -15.58 -0.14 -2.76
C THR A 103 -15.34 0.21 -1.30
N ILE A 104 -16.34 -0.02 -0.43
CA ILE A 104 -16.26 0.23 1.00
C ILE A 104 -16.12 -1.09 1.74
N LEU A 105 -15.08 -1.22 2.55
CA LEU A 105 -14.79 -2.40 3.35
C LEU A 105 -14.62 -2.02 4.82
N LEU A 106 -15.49 -2.55 5.68
CA LEU A 106 -15.48 -2.29 7.11
C LEU A 106 -14.89 -3.47 7.88
N PHE A 107 -13.90 -3.18 8.71
CA PHE A 107 -13.22 -4.14 9.60
C PHE A 107 -13.73 -3.98 11.04
N HIS A 108 -14.65 -4.84 11.46
CA HIS A 108 -15.35 -4.74 12.74
C HIS A 108 -14.57 -5.40 13.85
N TYR A 109 -14.01 -4.62 14.76
CA TYR A 109 -13.29 -5.18 15.92
C TYR A 109 -14.22 -5.54 17.09
N ASP A 110 -15.49 -5.16 17.04
CA ASP A 110 -16.45 -5.31 18.13
C ASP A 110 -17.47 -6.44 17.91
N GLY A 111 -17.46 -7.08 16.73
CA GLY A 111 -18.39 -8.15 16.40
C GLY A 111 -19.73 -7.68 15.82
N ARG A 112 -19.98 -6.38 15.70
CA ARG A 112 -21.32 -5.83 15.43
C ARG A 112 -21.48 -5.43 13.98
N THR A 113 -22.02 -6.34 13.15
CA THR A 113 -22.24 -6.08 11.72
C THR A 113 -23.68 -5.72 11.40
N THR A 114 -24.66 -6.41 11.99
CA THR A 114 -26.08 -6.26 11.63
C THR A 114 -26.65 -4.90 12.02
N GLU A 115 -26.17 -4.30 13.10
CA GLU A 115 -26.67 -3.00 13.55
C GLU A 115 -26.34 -1.87 12.57
N TRP A 116 -25.36 -2.06 11.68
CA TRP A 116 -25.03 -1.10 10.63
C TRP A 116 -26.06 -1.07 9.49
N ASP A 117 -26.98 -2.05 9.42
CA ASP A 117 -28.08 -2.07 8.43
C ASP A 117 -29.02 -0.86 8.55
N GLU A 118 -28.90 -0.06 9.61
CA GLU A 118 -29.56 1.25 9.72
C GLU A 118 -29.14 2.23 8.62
N PHE A 119 -27.95 2.05 8.05
CA PHE A 119 -27.45 2.85 6.93
C PHE A 119 -27.61 2.10 5.61
N GLU A 120 -28.35 2.68 4.66
CA GLU A 120 -28.57 2.05 3.34
C GLU A 120 -27.27 1.79 2.58
N TRP A 121 -26.27 2.67 2.70
CA TRP A 121 -24.96 2.45 2.08
C TRP A 121 -24.23 1.25 2.69
N SER A 122 -24.48 0.93 3.96
CA SER A 122 -23.81 -0.17 4.66
C SER A 122 -24.25 -1.53 4.13
N LYS A 123 -25.49 -1.65 3.66
CA LYS A 123 -26.01 -2.88 3.03
C LYS A 123 -25.28 -3.23 1.73
N GLN A 124 -24.59 -2.26 1.13
CA GLN A 124 -23.77 -2.42 -0.07
C GLN A 124 -22.27 -2.49 0.25
N ALA A 125 -21.87 -2.20 1.49
CA ALA A 125 -20.50 -2.33 1.95
C ALA A 125 -20.17 -3.79 2.28
N ILE A 126 -18.87 -4.10 2.33
CA ILE A 126 -18.39 -5.41 2.75
C ILE A 126 -18.01 -5.34 4.22
N HIS A 127 -18.51 -6.27 5.02
CA HIS A 127 -18.24 -6.34 6.45
C HIS A 127 -17.38 -7.57 6.75
N VAL A 128 -16.22 -7.35 7.39
CA VAL A 128 -15.38 -8.42 7.92
C VAL A 128 -15.27 -8.24 9.43
N SER A 129 -15.60 -9.27 10.19
CA SER A 129 -15.75 -9.15 11.65
C SER A 129 -14.95 -10.23 12.39
N VAL A 130 -14.02 -9.76 13.21
CA VAL A 130 -13.18 -10.56 14.11
C VAL A 130 -12.90 -9.72 15.36
N HIS A 131 -13.30 -10.25 16.51
CA HIS A 131 -13.21 -9.54 17.78
C HIS A 131 -11.77 -9.11 18.12
N LYS A 132 -11.65 -7.85 18.53
CA LYS A 132 -10.44 -7.22 19.07
C LYS A 132 -9.22 -7.32 18.15
N GLN A 133 -9.43 -7.30 16.83
CA GLN A 133 -8.34 -7.23 15.85
C GLN A 133 -8.11 -5.79 15.38
N THR A 134 -6.84 -5.47 15.13
CA THR A 134 -6.37 -4.16 14.68
C THR A 134 -6.44 -4.00 13.18
N LYS A 135 -6.39 -2.75 12.72
CA LYS A 135 -6.36 -2.37 11.30
C LYS A 135 -5.33 -3.15 10.48
N TRP A 136 -4.10 -3.23 10.97
CA TRP A 136 -3.03 -3.91 10.24
C TRP A 136 -3.13 -5.44 10.28
N TRP A 137 -3.81 -6.02 11.28
CA TRP A 137 -4.14 -7.44 11.28
C TRP A 137 -5.10 -7.78 10.14
N TYR A 138 -6.13 -6.96 9.94
CA TYR A 138 -7.08 -7.08 8.83
C TYR A 138 -6.41 -6.82 7.49
N ALA A 139 -5.68 -5.72 7.36
CA ALA A 139 -5.00 -5.37 6.12
C ALA A 139 -4.08 -6.50 5.64
N LYS A 140 -3.33 -7.14 6.55
CA LYS A 140 -2.47 -8.28 6.21
C LYS A 140 -3.23 -9.49 5.66
N ARG A 141 -4.48 -9.70 6.06
CA ARG A 141 -5.24 -10.93 5.76
C ARG A 141 -6.24 -10.76 4.64
N PHE A 142 -6.84 -9.58 4.52
CA PHE A 142 -7.92 -9.34 3.58
C PHE A 142 -7.45 -8.51 2.39
N LEU A 143 -6.51 -7.59 2.57
CA LEU A 143 -6.00 -6.73 1.48
C LEU A 143 -4.80 -7.34 0.76
N HIS A 144 -4.86 -8.64 0.41
CA HIS A 144 -3.78 -9.27 -0.36
C HIS A 144 -3.59 -8.54 -1.70
N PRO A 145 -2.35 -8.30 -2.19
CA PRO A 145 -2.12 -7.53 -3.41
C PRO A 145 -2.90 -8.06 -4.61
N ASP A 146 -2.96 -9.38 -4.77
CA ASP A 146 -3.70 -10.00 -5.87
C ASP A 146 -5.24 -9.96 -5.68
N ILE A 147 -5.76 -9.63 -4.50
CA ILE A 147 -7.21 -9.39 -4.27
C ILE A 147 -7.56 -7.92 -4.55
N VAL A 148 -6.65 -7.00 -4.25
CA VAL A 148 -6.89 -5.55 -4.40
C VAL A 148 -6.28 -4.98 -5.69
N ALA A 149 -5.73 -5.83 -6.56
CA ALA A 149 -5.14 -5.46 -7.85
C ALA A 149 -6.05 -4.62 -8.78
N PRO A 150 -7.39 -4.78 -8.77
CA PRO A 150 -8.26 -3.92 -9.58
C PRO A 150 -8.32 -2.45 -9.12
N TYR A 151 -7.90 -2.14 -7.89
CA TYR A 151 -8.00 -0.78 -7.33
C TYR A 151 -6.71 0.00 -7.56
N ASP A 152 -6.82 1.21 -8.10
CA ASP A 152 -5.69 2.11 -8.34
C ASP A 152 -5.14 2.70 -7.03
N TYR A 153 -6.05 3.01 -6.10
CA TYR A 153 -5.73 3.58 -4.78
C TYR A 153 -6.50 2.89 -3.67
N ILE A 154 -5.80 2.65 -2.55
CA ILE A 154 -6.29 1.92 -1.38
C ILE A 154 -6.13 2.81 -0.14
N PHE A 155 -7.26 3.19 0.46
CA PHE A 155 -7.35 4.01 1.66
C PHE A 155 -7.48 3.09 2.88
N ILE A 156 -6.63 3.27 3.89
CA ILE A 156 -6.59 2.43 5.10
C ILE A 156 -6.70 3.31 6.34
N TRP A 157 -7.92 3.71 6.68
CA TRP A 157 -8.18 4.80 7.60
C TRP A 157 -8.65 4.33 8.98
N ASP A 158 -8.28 5.10 10.01
CA ASP A 158 -8.85 5.00 11.35
C ASP A 158 -10.27 5.59 11.40
N GLU A 159 -11.03 5.20 12.41
CA GLU A 159 -12.45 5.55 12.55
C GLU A 159 -12.73 6.92 13.17
N ASP A 160 -11.73 7.58 13.74
CA ASP A 160 -11.88 8.81 14.55
C ASP A 160 -11.42 10.08 13.80
N LEU A 161 -11.63 10.08 12.48
CA LEU A 161 -11.27 11.16 11.58
C LEU A 161 -12.49 12.03 11.25
N GLY A 162 -12.38 13.33 11.54
CA GLY A 162 -13.29 14.35 11.05
C GLY A 162 -12.97 14.74 9.61
N VAL A 163 -13.96 14.67 8.73
CA VAL A 163 -13.78 14.78 7.27
C VAL A 163 -14.50 15.96 6.62
N GLU A 164 -14.87 16.97 7.41
CA GLU A 164 -15.68 18.11 6.94
C GLU A 164 -15.13 18.72 5.65
N HIS A 165 -13.80 18.88 5.59
CA HIS A 165 -13.09 19.54 4.50
C HIS A 165 -12.43 18.59 3.49
N PHE A 166 -12.79 17.31 3.55
CA PHE A 166 -12.26 16.28 2.66
C PHE A 166 -13.25 15.93 1.55
N ASN A 167 -12.71 15.68 0.36
CA ASN A 167 -13.38 15.10 -0.81
C ASN A 167 -12.44 14.09 -1.48
N ALA A 168 -12.88 12.84 -1.60
CA ALA A 168 -12.00 11.76 -2.06
C ALA A 168 -11.58 11.88 -3.54
N GLU A 169 -12.45 12.41 -4.41
CA GLU A 169 -12.16 12.55 -5.84
C GLU A 169 -11.16 13.69 -6.08
N GLU A 170 -11.34 14.85 -5.43
CA GLU A 170 -10.36 15.94 -5.50
C GLU A 170 -9.02 15.55 -4.87
N TYR A 171 -9.05 14.74 -3.80
CA TYR A 171 -7.83 14.16 -3.23
C TYR A 171 -7.07 13.29 -4.23
N ILE A 172 -7.74 12.32 -4.87
CA ILE A 172 -7.09 11.42 -5.84
C ILE A 172 -6.55 12.22 -7.05
N LYS A 173 -7.26 13.24 -7.50
CA LYS A 173 -6.80 14.14 -8.56
C LYS A 173 -5.47 14.81 -8.21
N LEU A 174 -5.30 15.26 -6.96
CA LEU A 174 -4.05 15.86 -6.48
C LEU A 174 -2.94 14.82 -6.31
N VAL A 175 -3.25 13.64 -5.77
CA VAL A 175 -2.32 12.51 -5.67
C VAL A 175 -1.74 12.18 -7.05
N ARG A 176 -2.60 12.05 -8.07
CA ARG A 176 -2.19 11.82 -9.47
C ARG A 176 -1.38 12.99 -10.03
N LYS A 177 -1.86 14.22 -9.87
CA LYS A 177 -1.19 15.45 -10.34
C LYS A 177 0.24 15.55 -9.83
N HIS A 178 0.47 15.17 -8.58
CA HIS A 178 1.76 15.32 -7.89
C HIS A 178 2.61 14.05 -7.86
N GLY A 179 2.17 12.98 -8.53
CA GLY A 179 2.87 11.70 -8.63
C GLY A 179 3.09 11.02 -7.28
N LEU A 180 2.13 11.13 -6.37
CA LEU A 180 2.21 10.53 -5.04
C LEU A 180 1.80 9.05 -5.10
N GLU A 181 2.67 8.18 -4.61
CA GLU A 181 2.45 6.73 -4.52
C GLU A 181 1.99 6.31 -3.11
N ILE A 182 2.44 7.04 -2.08
CA ILE A 182 1.95 6.90 -0.71
C ILE A 182 1.63 8.30 -0.21
N SER A 183 0.42 8.49 0.31
CA SER A 183 -0.02 9.83 0.69
C SER A 183 -0.95 9.79 1.90
N GLN A 184 -1.20 10.96 2.48
CA GLN A 184 -2.31 11.17 3.39
C GLN A 184 -2.91 12.56 3.22
N PRO A 185 -4.15 12.80 3.66
CA PRO A 185 -4.67 14.15 3.87
C PRO A 185 -3.84 14.94 4.89
N GLY A 186 -3.80 16.26 4.74
CA GLY A 186 -3.26 17.15 5.78
C GLY A 186 -4.02 17.02 7.09
N LEU A 187 -3.32 17.11 8.22
CA LEU A 187 -3.95 17.13 9.55
C LEU A 187 -4.09 18.56 10.06
N GLU A 188 -5.31 18.89 10.46
CA GLU A 188 -5.60 20.16 11.14
C GLU A 188 -4.87 20.22 12.50
N PRO A 189 -4.00 21.23 12.76
CA PRO A 189 -3.14 21.26 13.94
C PRO A 189 -3.83 21.56 15.27
N ASN A 190 -5.13 21.89 15.26
CA ASN A 190 -5.85 22.47 16.41
C ASN A 190 -5.91 21.57 17.66
N ARG A 191 -5.62 20.26 17.53
CA ARG A 191 -5.62 19.29 18.65
C ARG A 191 -4.24 18.71 18.98
N GLY A 192 -3.19 19.33 18.46
CA GLY A 192 -1.81 18.86 18.62
C GLY A 192 -1.47 17.76 17.60
N LEU A 193 -0.18 17.67 17.27
CA LEU A 193 0.35 16.74 16.27
C LEU A 193 1.63 16.10 16.81
N THR A 194 1.80 14.81 16.52
CA THR A 194 3.03 14.10 16.87
C THR A 194 4.17 14.53 15.94
N TRP A 195 3.89 14.57 14.63
CA TRP A 195 4.83 14.81 13.54
C TRP A 195 4.48 16.10 12.81
N GLN A 196 5.46 16.98 12.56
CA GLN A 196 5.26 18.17 11.74
C GLN A 196 4.96 17.81 10.29
N MET A 197 5.44 16.66 9.82
CA MET A 197 5.23 16.22 8.43
C MET A 197 3.76 15.96 8.10
N THR A 198 2.91 15.68 9.10
CA THR A 198 1.47 15.48 8.87
C THR A 198 0.66 16.76 8.95
N LYS A 199 1.27 17.87 9.38
CA LYS A 199 0.61 19.15 9.60
C LYS A 199 0.16 19.74 8.27
N ARG A 200 -1.13 20.04 8.15
CA ARG A 200 -1.68 20.78 7.01
C ARG A 200 -0.99 22.14 6.86
N ARG A 201 -0.67 22.49 5.61
CA ARG A 201 -0.19 23.81 5.19
C ARG A 201 -1.27 24.56 4.42
N GLY A 202 -1.37 25.87 4.65
CA GLY A 202 -2.44 26.69 4.07
C GLY A 202 -2.09 27.30 2.70
N ASP A 203 -0.82 27.25 2.32
CA ASP A 203 -0.20 28.01 1.24
C ASP A 203 0.13 27.17 -0.01
N GLN A 204 -0.22 25.87 0.01
CA GLN A 204 0.15 24.91 -1.03
C GLN A 204 -0.86 23.75 -1.12
N GLU A 205 -0.83 23.04 -2.25
CA GLU A 205 -1.69 21.86 -2.47
C GLU A 205 -1.15 20.60 -1.79
N VAL A 206 0.18 20.41 -1.80
CA VAL A 206 0.87 19.25 -1.22
C VAL A 206 2.25 19.64 -0.68
N HIS A 207 2.74 18.97 0.37
CA HIS A 207 4.17 18.93 0.71
C HIS A 207 4.69 17.51 0.80
N LYS A 208 6.01 17.40 0.63
CA LYS A 208 6.77 16.14 0.69
C LYS A 208 7.94 16.22 1.69
N VAL A 209 8.19 17.41 2.23
CA VAL A 209 9.27 17.72 3.17
C VAL A 209 8.77 18.68 4.24
N THR A 210 9.32 18.57 5.45
CA THR A 210 9.05 19.49 6.56
C THR A 210 10.30 19.80 7.36
N GLU A 211 10.25 20.92 8.09
CA GLU A 211 11.13 21.12 9.23
C GLU A 211 10.50 20.45 10.46
N GLU A 212 11.28 19.60 11.13
CA GLU A 212 10.88 18.92 12.36
C GLU A 212 11.54 19.54 13.59
N LYS A 213 11.16 19.05 14.76
CA LYS A 213 11.80 19.44 16.03
C LYS A 213 13.32 19.20 15.96
N PRO A 214 14.15 20.07 16.58
CA PRO A 214 15.60 19.92 16.59
C PRO A 214 16.04 18.50 17.01
N GLY A 215 16.87 17.87 16.18
CA GLY A 215 17.42 16.53 16.42
C GLY A 215 16.52 15.36 16.02
N TRP A 216 15.34 15.60 15.43
CA TRP A 216 14.43 14.52 15.03
C TRP A 216 14.67 13.98 13.63
N CYS A 217 15.43 14.70 12.80
CA CYS A 217 15.80 14.26 11.46
C CYS A 217 17.30 14.08 11.37
N SER A 218 17.72 12.85 11.11
CA SER A 218 19.10 12.51 10.78
C SER A 218 19.47 12.99 9.37
N ASP A 219 18.49 13.01 8.46
CA ASP A 219 18.64 13.46 7.08
C ASP A 219 17.29 14.05 6.60
N PRO A 220 17.31 15.18 5.85
CA PRO A 220 16.10 15.89 5.45
C PRO A 220 15.21 15.11 4.45
N HIS A 221 15.75 14.12 3.75
CA HIS A 221 15.04 13.26 2.81
C HIS A 221 14.54 11.95 3.44
N LEU A 222 14.77 11.75 4.75
CA LEU A 222 14.33 10.57 5.48
C LEU A 222 13.23 10.93 6.49
N PRO A 223 12.43 9.91 6.91
CA PRO A 223 11.47 10.09 7.97
C PRO A 223 12.12 10.57 9.27
N PRO A 224 11.44 11.44 10.04
CA PRO A 224 10.10 11.95 9.79
C PRO A 224 10.05 13.22 8.90
N CYS A 225 11.18 13.81 8.50
CA CYS A 225 11.22 15.07 7.73
C CYS A 225 10.70 14.96 6.30
N ALA A 226 10.85 13.80 5.67
CA ALA A 226 10.33 13.50 4.35
C ALA A 226 10.06 12.01 4.23
N ALA A 227 9.50 11.58 3.10
CA ALA A 227 9.24 10.17 2.84
C ALA A 227 8.36 9.49 3.92
N PHE A 228 7.49 10.27 4.59
CA PHE A 228 6.73 9.85 5.76
C PHE A 228 5.28 10.29 5.65
N VAL A 229 4.37 9.36 5.99
CA VAL A 229 2.97 9.62 6.31
C VAL A 229 2.63 8.73 7.51
N GLU A 230 1.76 9.23 8.38
CA GLU A 230 1.35 8.50 9.58
C GLU A 230 0.37 7.39 9.22
N ILE A 231 0.49 6.27 9.94
CA ILE A 231 -0.33 5.07 9.72
C ILE A 231 -1.82 5.28 9.96
N MET A 232 -2.28 6.44 10.43
CA MET A 232 -3.68 6.73 10.77
C MET A 232 -4.58 6.87 9.53
N ALA A 233 -4.17 7.68 8.56
CA ALA A 233 -4.97 7.94 7.34
C ALA A 233 -4.18 7.75 6.02
N PRO A 234 -3.35 6.70 5.87
CA PRO A 234 -2.57 6.51 4.66
C PRO A 234 -3.45 6.09 3.47
N VAL A 235 -2.97 6.47 2.29
CA VAL A 235 -3.49 6.09 0.99
C VAL A 235 -2.32 5.58 0.15
N PHE A 236 -2.47 4.38 -0.39
CA PHE A 236 -1.44 3.71 -1.18
C PHE A 236 -1.89 3.60 -2.63
N SER A 237 -0.99 3.80 -3.58
CA SER A 237 -1.19 3.27 -4.92
C SER A 237 -1.16 1.73 -4.88
N ARG A 238 -1.73 1.11 -5.92
CA ARG A 238 -1.65 -0.34 -6.13
C ARG A 238 -0.23 -0.90 -5.98
N ASP A 239 0.73 -0.26 -6.64
CA ASP A 239 2.11 -0.76 -6.71
C ASP A 239 2.82 -0.60 -5.37
N ALA A 240 2.64 0.54 -4.70
CA ALA A 240 3.17 0.76 -3.36
C ALA A 240 2.57 -0.24 -2.36
N TRP A 241 1.25 -0.48 -2.43
CA TRP A 241 0.58 -1.43 -1.55
C TRP A 241 1.10 -2.86 -1.72
N ARG A 242 1.39 -3.30 -2.95
CA ARG A 242 1.98 -4.62 -3.21
C ARG A 242 3.24 -4.85 -2.39
N CYS A 243 4.13 -3.86 -2.33
CA CYS A 243 5.33 -3.91 -1.48
C CYS A 243 4.99 -3.81 0.01
N VAL A 244 4.17 -2.84 0.42
CA VAL A 244 3.83 -2.58 1.84
C VAL A 244 3.17 -3.81 2.47
N TRP A 245 2.32 -4.53 1.74
CA TRP A 245 1.67 -5.74 2.22
C TRP A 245 2.68 -6.83 2.63
N HIS A 246 3.77 -6.99 1.87
CA HIS A 246 4.85 -7.93 2.20
C HIS A 246 5.70 -7.48 3.39
N MET A 247 5.77 -6.17 3.64
CA MET A 247 6.43 -5.61 4.82
C MET A 247 5.67 -5.92 6.12
N ILE A 248 4.33 -5.92 6.08
CA ILE A 248 3.50 -6.19 7.26
C ILE A 248 3.72 -7.63 7.77
N GLN A 249 4.05 -7.75 9.06
CA GLN A 249 4.40 -8.99 9.73
C GLN A 249 3.17 -9.63 10.38
N ASN A 250 2.93 -10.94 10.17
CA ASN A 250 1.73 -11.64 10.67
C ASN A 250 1.48 -11.53 12.19
N GLY A 251 2.54 -11.37 12.98
CA GLY A 251 2.49 -11.30 14.45
C GLY A 251 2.66 -9.89 15.04
N LEU A 252 2.81 -8.85 14.21
CA LEU A 252 2.91 -7.45 14.66
C LEU A 252 1.68 -6.71 14.14
N VAL A 253 0.68 -6.57 14.99
CA VAL A 253 -0.68 -6.26 14.57
C VAL A 253 -1.01 -4.77 14.68
N HIS A 254 -0.28 -3.99 15.48
CA HIS A 254 -0.59 -2.56 15.69
C HIS A 254 0.00 -1.65 14.61
N GLY A 255 1.02 -2.11 13.89
CA GLY A 255 1.65 -1.38 12.78
C GLY A 255 2.51 -0.17 13.17
N TRP A 256 2.75 0.09 14.46
CA TRP A 256 3.65 1.15 14.89
C TRP A 256 5.06 0.94 14.33
N GLY A 257 5.62 1.98 13.71
CA GLY A 257 6.90 1.93 13.02
C GLY A 257 6.83 1.59 11.53
N LEU A 258 5.67 1.15 11.01
CA LEU A 258 5.49 0.93 9.57
C LEU A 258 5.65 2.24 8.80
N ASP A 259 5.10 3.34 9.33
CA ASP A 259 5.21 4.72 8.82
C ASP A 259 6.65 5.15 8.52
N PHE A 260 7.63 4.73 9.34
CA PHE A 260 9.06 4.97 9.09
C PHE A 260 9.66 4.10 7.98
N ALA A 261 9.05 2.94 7.72
CA ALA A 261 9.55 1.97 6.75
C ALA A 261 8.87 2.07 5.39
N LEU A 262 7.71 2.74 5.27
CA LEU A 262 6.95 2.88 4.01
C LEU A 262 7.82 3.37 2.84
N ARG A 263 8.80 4.25 3.12
CA ARG A 263 9.78 4.73 2.13
C ARG A 263 10.50 3.63 1.35
N LYS A 264 10.64 2.42 1.91
CA LYS A 264 11.32 1.29 1.26
C LYS A 264 10.53 0.73 0.08
N CYS A 265 9.26 1.10 -0.07
CA CYS A 265 8.38 0.60 -1.12
C CYS A 265 8.20 1.56 -2.30
N VAL A 266 8.91 2.69 -2.32
CA VAL A 266 8.77 3.71 -3.37
C VAL A 266 10.12 4.39 -3.63
N GLU A 267 10.46 4.61 -4.90
CA GLU A 267 11.72 5.27 -5.30
C GLU A 267 11.47 6.38 -6.34
N PRO A 268 12.01 7.61 -6.16
CA PRO A 268 12.61 8.15 -4.93
C PRO A 268 11.53 8.51 -3.89
N ALA A 269 11.67 7.99 -2.67
CA ALA A 269 10.61 8.06 -1.66
C ALA A 269 10.22 9.49 -1.26
N HIS A 270 11.21 10.38 -1.09
CA HIS A 270 10.97 11.77 -0.67
C HIS A 270 10.27 12.63 -1.74
N GLU A 271 10.20 12.17 -2.99
CA GLU A 271 9.45 12.86 -4.05
C GLU A 271 8.06 12.25 -4.29
N LYS A 272 7.82 11.03 -3.82
CA LYS A 272 6.59 10.28 -4.12
C LYS A 272 5.74 9.98 -2.89
N ILE A 273 6.23 10.33 -1.70
CA ILE A 273 5.47 10.26 -0.45
C ILE A 273 5.22 11.67 0.06
N GLY A 274 3.96 11.99 0.37
CA GLY A 274 3.62 13.34 0.81
C GLY A 274 2.21 13.51 1.33
N VAL A 275 1.95 14.72 1.81
CA VAL A 275 0.70 15.14 2.42
C VAL A 275 -0.05 16.05 1.47
N VAL A 276 -1.34 15.78 1.28
CA VAL A 276 -2.24 16.59 0.46
C VAL A 276 -2.89 17.64 1.34
N ASP A 277 -2.39 18.86 1.28
CA ASP A 277 -2.76 19.97 2.16
C ASP A 277 -4.13 20.59 1.86
N SER A 278 -4.48 20.64 0.57
CA SER A 278 -5.76 21.21 0.12
C SER A 278 -6.96 20.28 0.36
N GLN A 279 -6.72 19.07 0.88
CA GLN A 279 -7.74 18.11 1.28
C GLN A 279 -7.35 17.58 2.66
N TRP A 280 -8.00 18.06 3.71
CA TRP A 280 -7.53 17.83 5.08
C TRP A 280 -8.61 17.22 5.98
N ILE A 281 -8.14 16.62 7.05
CA ILE A 281 -8.94 15.94 8.06
C ILE A 281 -8.56 16.41 9.46
N VAL A 282 -9.41 16.09 10.44
CA VAL A 282 -9.20 16.41 11.86
C VAL A 282 -9.11 15.11 12.64
N HIS A 283 -8.01 14.88 13.36
CA HIS A 283 -7.95 13.75 14.31
C HIS A 283 -8.78 14.09 15.55
N GLN A 284 -9.87 13.37 15.76
CA GLN A 284 -10.82 13.66 16.84
C GLN A 284 -10.36 13.04 18.17
N GLY A 285 -9.52 12.00 18.12
CA GLY A 285 -8.96 11.33 19.30
C GLY A 285 -10.03 10.57 20.09
N ILE A 286 -10.99 9.97 19.39
CA ILE A 286 -12.11 9.29 20.04
C ILE A 286 -11.61 7.92 20.54
N PRO A 287 -11.90 7.54 21.80
CA PRO A 287 -11.73 6.20 22.32
C PRO A 287 -12.05 5.08 21.32
N SER A 288 -11.01 4.42 20.81
CA SER A 288 -11.10 3.33 19.83
C SER A 288 -10.62 2.01 20.43
N LEU A 289 -10.20 1.08 19.56
CA LEU A 289 -9.60 -0.22 19.90
C LEU A 289 -8.52 -0.14 21.01
N GLY A 290 -7.84 0.99 21.19
CA GLY A 290 -6.92 1.21 22.31
C GLY A 290 -7.53 0.88 23.68
N ASN A 291 -8.82 1.13 23.88
CA ASN A 291 -9.50 0.85 25.15
C ASN A 291 -10.01 -0.61 25.30
N GLN A 292 -9.85 -1.44 24.27
CA GLN A 292 -10.30 -2.84 24.26
C GLN A 292 -9.31 -3.82 24.92
N GLY A 293 -8.20 -3.30 25.46
CA GLY A 293 -7.22 -4.07 26.22
C GLY A 293 -7.75 -4.62 27.55
N GLU A 294 -6.92 -5.39 28.23
CA GLU A 294 -7.24 -5.88 29.58
C GLU A 294 -6.83 -4.85 30.63
N SER A 295 -7.73 -4.61 31.59
CA SER A 295 -7.40 -3.86 32.80
C SER A 295 -6.52 -4.72 33.70
N GLN A 296 -5.42 -4.16 34.19
CA GLN A 296 -4.60 -4.76 35.25
C GLN A 296 -4.70 -3.89 36.50
N THR A 297 -4.47 -4.45 37.69
CA THR A 297 -4.56 -3.70 38.95
C THR A 297 -3.77 -2.38 38.89
N GLY A 298 -4.48 -1.26 38.92
CA GLY A 298 -3.91 0.10 38.86
C GLY A 298 -3.54 0.61 37.45
N LYS A 299 -3.86 -0.11 36.37
CA LYS A 299 -3.60 0.31 34.98
C LYS A 299 -4.86 0.28 34.12
N ALA A 300 -5.10 1.36 33.39
CA ALA A 300 -6.20 1.44 32.43
C ALA A 300 -5.91 0.55 31.19
N PRO A 301 -6.94 -0.03 30.54
CA PRO A 301 -6.79 -0.91 29.37
C PRO A 301 -5.86 -0.39 28.26
N TRP A 302 -5.96 0.90 27.92
CA TRP A 302 -5.13 1.53 26.88
C TRP A 302 -3.64 1.52 27.18
N GLN A 303 -3.25 1.45 28.46
CA GLN A 303 -1.84 1.38 28.83
C GLN A 303 -1.23 0.05 28.41
N GLY A 304 -1.97 -1.06 28.55
CA GLY A 304 -1.55 -2.38 28.10
C GLY A 304 -1.42 -2.45 26.57
N VAL A 305 -2.39 -1.90 25.85
CA VAL A 305 -2.33 -1.81 24.39
C VAL A 305 -1.13 -0.98 23.94
N ARG A 306 -0.91 0.19 24.54
CA ARG A 306 0.23 1.06 24.21
C ARG A 306 1.59 0.41 24.52
N GLU A 307 1.67 -0.35 25.60
CA GLU A 307 2.87 -1.15 25.91
C GLU A 307 3.12 -2.19 24.81
N ARG A 308 2.06 -2.88 24.35
CA ARG A 308 2.16 -3.82 23.23
C ARG A 308 2.58 -3.12 21.94
N CYS A 309 2.03 -1.95 21.61
CA CYS A 309 2.44 -1.17 20.43
C CYS A 309 3.94 -0.87 20.45
N ARG A 310 4.48 -0.40 21.58
CA ARG A 310 5.92 -0.12 21.73
C ARG A 310 6.78 -1.38 21.57
N LYS A 311 6.36 -2.49 22.18
CA LYS A 311 7.05 -3.79 22.03
C LYS A 311 7.07 -4.24 20.57
N GLU A 312 5.95 -4.13 19.87
CA GLU A 312 5.86 -4.48 18.44
C GLU A 312 6.71 -3.60 17.55
N TRP A 313 6.75 -2.29 17.82
CA TRP A 313 7.62 -1.36 17.10
C TRP A 313 9.10 -1.73 17.24
N ILE A 314 9.58 -1.97 18.46
CA ILE A 314 10.96 -2.40 18.71
C ILE A 314 11.25 -3.71 17.96
N MET A 315 10.35 -4.69 18.04
CA MET A 315 10.52 -5.96 17.31
C MET A 315 10.56 -5.76 15.79
N PHE A 316 9.74 -4.87 15.24
CA PHE A 316 9.73 -4.56 13.82
C PHE A 316 11.07 -3.94 13.38
N GLN A 317 11.54 -2.92 14.10
CA GLN A 317 12.83 -2.26 13.83
C GLN A 317 13.98 -3.27 13.86
N SER A 318 14.06 -4.11 14.90
CA SER A 318 15.11 -5.14 14.99
C SER A 318 15.04 -6.15 13.84
N ARG A 319 13.84 -6.58 13.43
CA ARG A 319 13.68 -7.52 12.31
C ARG A 319 14.13 -6.89 10.99
N LEU A 320 13.73 -5.64 10.74
CA LEU A 320 14.09 -4.93 9.51
C LEU A 320 15.60 -4.72 9.45
N ALA A 321 16.21 -4.18 10.50
CA ALA A 321 17.66 -3.95 10.55
C ALA A 321 18.47 -5.26 10.40
N ASN A 322 18.06 -6.33 11.06
CA ASN A 322 18.73 -7.63 10.93
C ASN A 322 18.60 -8.21 9.51
N ALA A 323 17.44 -8.05 8.87
CA ALA A 323 17.21 -8.51 7.51
C ALA A 323 18.05 -7.71 6.50
N GLU A 324 18.12 -6.38 6.65
CA GLU A 324 18.98 -5.51 5.83
C GLU A 324 20.46 -5.87 6.00
N TYR A 325 20.92 -6.03 7.23
CA TYR A 325 22.28 -6.46 7.53
C TYR A 325 22.61 -7.82 6.89
N ALA A 326 21.73 -8.81 7.04
CA ALA A 326 21.92 -10.13 6.45
C ALA A 326 21.94 -10.07 4.91
N TYR A 327 21.06 -9.28 4.31
CA TYR A 327 21.00 -9.09 2.87
C TYR A 327 22.27 -8.44 2.33
N HIS A 328 22.71 -7.31 2.91
CA HIS A 328 23.92 -6.60 2.47
C HIS A 328 25.15 -7.50 2.55
N ASN A 329 25.31 -8.26 3.64
CA ASN A 329 26.38 -9.24 3.76
C ASN A 329 26.30 -10.33 2.67
N SER A 330 25.09 -10.82 2.35
CA SER A 330 24.90 -11.86 1.31
C SER A 330 25.31 -11.42 -0.09
N ILE A 331 25.28 -10.11 -0.37
CA ILE A 331 25.68 -9.52 -1.65
C ILE A 331 27.07 -8.87 -1.60
N GLY A 332 27.83 -9.10 -0.52
CA GLY A 332 29.21 -8.63 -0.36
C GLY A 332 29.36 -7.14 -0.04
N ILE A 333 28.29 -6.47 0.40
CA ILE A 333 28.35 -5.10 0.91
C ILE A 333 28.65 -5.17 2.41
N ASP A 334 29.87 -4.80 2.79
CA ASP A 334 30.27 -4.74 4.20
C ASP A 334 29.60 -3.54 4.89
N THR A 335 28.61 -3.84 5.72
CA THR A 335 27.89 -2.83 6.52
C THR A 335 28.55 -2.55 7.87
N SER A 336 29.68 -3.18 8.21
CA SER A 336 30.36 -2.96 9.50
C SER A 336 30.81 -1.51 9.73
N ASN A 337 30.96 -0.73 8.65
CA ASN A 337 31.24 0.71 8.68
C ASN A 337 30.00 1.60 8.48
N SER A 338 28.84 1.03 8.18
CA SER A 338 27.59 1.77 8.06
C SER A 338 26.90 1.84 9.42
N THR A 339 27.42 2.68 10.30
CA THR A 339 26.64 3.20 11.42
C THR A 339 25.53 4.07 10.82
N ALA A 340 24.37 3.48 10.57
CA ALA A 340 23.18 4.24 10.18
C ALA A 340 22.36 4.53 11.43
N HIS A 341 22.30 5.84 11.71
CA HIS A 341 21.53 6.54 12.73
C HIS A 341 20.02 6.30 12.68
#